data_AF-D2MMW7-F1
#
_entry.id   AF-D2MMW7-F1
#
_cell.length_a   1.000
_cell.length_b   1.000
_cell.length_c   1.000
_cell.angle_alpha   90.00
_cell.angle_beta   90.00
_cell.angle_gamma   90.00
#
_symmetry.space_group_name_H-M   'P 1'
#
loop_
_entity.id
_entity.type
_entity.pdbx_description
1 polymer ?
#
loop_
_entity_poly.entity_id
_entity_poly.type
_entity_poly.pdbx_seq_one_letter_code
_entity_poly.pdbx_strand_id
1 'polypeptide(L)'
;MPKLFSYIMWALVIYFMIRIILLSQKNGKTKGLIEVIRFVDDENQFNDRIIALEDQFRDKNVEFFQKTQVLKLWGAANHGRTTSFSSVLEKLQPEKLIQHNKGTSIGENEDSFFYLYISIPNILYGQNQLELMEELFQKLSSISEQLSSEMVVQLGLQAKKYYQGQEDFGKSFYQSILEGDYETLTYSKNMISVYKSVCSSLLAKIAQEENDIEGLKAQMETVNHFNTLGVGQRFLNHLSFQMPKEEVKEESSEETMNETMVMEKLTDPQDENKK
;
A
#
# COMPACT_ATOMS: atom_id res chain seq x y z
N MET A 1 20.19 -1.42 -51.93
CA MET A 1 19.05 -1.04 -51.09
C MET A 1 18.39 -2.16 -50.26
N PRO A 2 18.32 -3.45 -50.66
CA PRO A 2 17.56 -4.46 -49.87
C PRO A 2 18.25 -4.90 -48.57
N LYS A 3 19.58 -4.82 -48.48
CA LYS A 3 20.33 -5.20 -47.27
C LYS A 3 20.14 -4.22 -46.10
N LEU A 4 20.09 -2.91 -46.39
CA LEU A 4 19.88 -1.86 -45.37
C LEU A 4 18.48 -1.98 -44.72
N PHE A 5 17.46 -2.24 -45.54
CA PHE A 5 16.10 -2.48 -45.08
C PHE A 5 16.01 -3.76 -44.21
N SER A 6 16.74 -4.82 -44.59
CA SER A 6 16.81 -6.05 -43.78
C SER A 6 17.47 -5.83 -42.40
N TYR A 7 18.54 -5.03 -42.31
CA TYR A 7 19.19 -4.73 -41.02
C TYR A 7 18.28 -3.90 -40.09
N ILE A 8 17.55 -2.92 -40.64
CA ILE A 8 16.57 -2.12 -39.89
C ILE A 8 15.42 -3.01 -39.39
N MET A 9 14.96 -3.95 -40.21
CA MET A 9 13.90 -4.89 -39.83
C MET A 9 14.35 -5.82 -38.69
N TRP A 10 15.58 -6.32 -38.74
CA TRP A 10 16.15 -7.14 -37.66
C TRP A 10 16.32 -6.36 -36.35
N ALA A 11 16.74 -5.09 -36.41
CA ALA A 11 16.83 -4.22 -35.24
C ALA A 11 15.45 -3.97 -34.60
N LEU A 12 14.40 -3.80 -35.41
CA LEU A 12 13.02 -3.66 -34.94
C LEU A 12 12.50 -4.95 -34.28
N VAL A 13 12.76 -6.12 -34.87
CA VAL A 13 12.35 -7.42 -34.28
C VAL A 13 13.05 -7.67 -32.94
N ILE A 14 14.35 -7.37 -32.83
CA ILE A 14 15.09 -7.48 -31.57
C ILE A 14 14.53 -6.50 -30.53
N TYR A 15 14.22 -5.27 -30.92
CA TYR A 15 13.57 -4.29 -30.05
C TYR A 15 12.20 -4.77 -29.56
N PHE A 16 11.35 -5.31 -30.44
CA PHE A 16 10.06 -5.87 -30.07
C PHE A 16 10.19 -7.12 -29.19
N MET A 17 11.16 -8.00 -29.43
CA MET A 17 11.42 -9.15 -28.56
C MET A 17 11.89 -8.72 -27.16
N ILE A 18 12.80 -7.74 -27.07
CA ILE A 18 13.21 -7.16 -25.79
C ILE A 18 11.99 -6.52 -25.09
N ARG A 19 11.16 -5.77 -25.82
CA ARG A 19 9.95 -5.15 -25.28
C ARG A 19 8.94 -6.19 -24.79
N ILE A 20 8.71 -7.27 -25.54
CA ILE A 20 7.84 -8.41 -25.15
C ILE A 20 8.40 -9.11 -23.91
N ILE A 21 9.71 -9.33 -23.83
CA ILE A 21 10.36 -9.92 -22.65
C ILE A 21 10.21 -8.99 -21.44
N LEU A 22 10.40 -7.68 -21.60
CA LEU A 22 10.21 -6.69 -20.53
C LEU A 22 8.74 -6.62 -20.07
N LEU A 23 7.78 -6.67 -21.00
CA LEU A 23 6.34 -6.74 -20.69
C LEU A 23 5.96 -8.05 -20.02
N SER A 24 6.47 -9.19 -20.49
CA SER A 24 6.25 -10.50 -19.88
C SER A 24 6.87 -10.59 -18.48
N GLN A 25 8.04 -9.98 -18.28
CA GLN A 25 8.67 -9.89 -16.97
C GLN A 25 7.92 -8.94 -16.03
N LYS A 26 7.42 -7.78 -16.52
CA LYS A 26 6.55 -6.87 -15.74
C LYS A 26 5.29 -7.62 -15.30
N ASN A 27 4.63 -8.33 -16.21
CA ASN A 27 3.44 -9.13 -15.91
C ASN A 27 3.73 -10.30 -14.95
N GLY A 28 4.88 -10.97 -15.08
CA GLY A 28 5.30 -12.04 -14.18
C GLY A 28 5.62 -11.55 -12.76
N LYS A 29 6.35 -10.42 -12.64
CA LYS A 29 6.66 -9.76 -11.36
C LYS A 29 5.39 -9.38 -10.62
N THR A 30 4.50 -8.70 -11.32
CA THR A 30 3.26 -8.21 -10.74
C THR A 30 2.31 -9.33 -10.33
N LYS A 31 2.15 -10.37 -11.16
CA LYS A 31 1.40 -11.57 -10.78
C LYS A 31 2.02 -12.28 -9.58
N GLY A 32 3.35 -12.38 -9.52
CA GLY A 32 4.06 -12.97 -8.40
C GLY A 32 3.82 -12.25 -7.08
N LEU A 33 3.86 -10.90 -7.08
CA LEU A 33 3.57 -10.10 -5.89
C LEU A 33 2.12 -10.27 -5.41
N ILE A 34 1.16 -10.31 -6.33
CA ILE A 34 -0.26 -10.57 -6.00
C ILE A 34 -0.41 -11.96 -5.37
N GLU A 35 0.28 -12.96 -5.91
CA GLU A 35 0.23 -14.32 -5.39
C GLU A 35 0.80 -14.41 -3.97
N VAL A 36 1.92 -13.73 -3.69
CA VAL A 36 2.49 -13.64 -2.32
C VAL A 36 1.48 -13.10 -1.32
N ILE A 37 0.79 -12.01 -1.66
CA ILE A 37 -0.16 -11.33 -0.75
C ILE A 37 -1.31 -12.27 -0.33
N ARG A 38 -1.74 -13.18 -1.21
CA ARG A 38 -2.80 -14.15 -0.92
C ARG A 38 -2.44 -15.17 0.17
N PHE A 39 -1.15 -15.36 0.44
CA PHE A 39 -0.67 -16.31 1.44
C PHE A 39 -0.18 -15.63 2.72
N VAL A 40 -0.51 -14.35 2.94
CA VAL A 40 -0.04 -13.61 4.13
C VAL A 40 -0.44 -14.25 5.45
N ASP A 41 -1.52 -15.03 5.51
CA ASP A 41 -1.95 -15.72 6.72
C ASP A 41 -1.12 -17.00 7.01
N ASP A 42 -0.44 -17.57 6.00
CA ASP A 42 0.48 -18.71 6.13
C ASP A 42 1.93 -18.25 6.00
N GLU A 43 2.58 -18.02 7.15
CA GLU A 43 3.94 -17.49 7.22
C GLU A 43 4.96 -18.28 6.37
N ASN A 44 4.84 -19.61 6.31
CA ASN A 44 5.79 -20.43 5.56
C ASN A 44 5.58 -20.26 4.06
N GLN A 45 4.34 -20.38 3.58
CA GLN A 45 4.01 -20.20 2.17
C GLN A 45 4.31 -18.77 1.69
N PHE A 46 4.06 -17.76 2.54
CA PHE A 46 4.40 -16.38 2.27
C PHE A 46 5.92 -16.21 2.06
N ASN A 47 6.72 -16.68 3.01
CA ASN A 47 8.17 -16.55 2.98
C ASN A 47 8.80 -17.32 1.81
N ASP A 48 8.37 -18.56 1.56
CA ASP A 48 8.88 -19.39 0.46
C ASP A 48 8.65 -18.72 -0.90
N ARG A 49 7.48 -18.11 -1.09
CA ARG A 49 7.13 -17.41 -2.34
C ARG A 49 7.93 -16.13 -2.52
N ILE A 50 8.20 -15.38 -1.45
CA ILE A 50 9.08 -14.23 -1.52
C ILE A 50 10.51 -14.65 -1.88
N ILE A 51 11.03 -15.71 -1.26
CA ILE A 51 12.37 -16.23 -1.55
C ILE A 51 12.46 -16.62 -3.04
N ALA A 52 11.47 -17.33 -3.56
CA ALA A 52 11.42 -17.70 -4.98
C ALA A 52 11.43 -16.47 -5.91
N LEU A 53 10.72 -15.38 -5.58
CA LEU A 53 10.74 -14.14 -6.35
C LEU A 53 12.10 -13.43 -6.26
N GLU A 54 12.71 -13.40 -5.07
CA GLU A 54 14.05 -12.83 -4.89
C GLU A 54 15.08 -13.60 -5.72
N ASP A 55 15.10 -14.94 -5.65
CA ASP A 55 16.03 -15.76 -6.41
C ASP A 55 15.89 -15.53 -7.93
N GLN A 56 14.68 -15.28 -8.40
CA GLN A 56 14.42 -15.02 -9.81
C GLN A 56 14.87 -13.63 -10.28
N PHE A 57 14.76 -12.60 -9.42
CA PHE A 57 14.82 -11.19 -9.83
C PHE A 57 15.82 -10.29 -9.08
N ARG A 58 16.45 -10.75 -8.00
CA ARG A 58 17.31 -9.95 -7.10
C ARG A 58 18.35 -9.10 -7.84
N ASP A 59 19.12 -9.72 -8.74
CA ASP A 59 20.20 -9.02 -9.46
C ASP A 59 19.72 -8.31 -10.74
N LYS A 60 18.45 -8.46 -11.11
CA LYS A 60 17.89 -7.96 -12.37
C LYS A 60 17.14 -6.65 -12.21
N ASN A 61 16.66 -6.34 -11.01
CA ASN A 61 15.85 -5.16 -10.77
C ASN A 61 15.87 -4.76 -9.28
N VAL A 62 16.64 -3.73 -8.97
CA VAL A 62 16.81 -3.20 -7.60
C VAL A 62 15.49 -2.72 -7.00
N GLU A 63 14.67 -2.02 -7.78
CA GLU A 63 13.35 -1.53 -7.36
C GLU A 63 12.43 -2.70 -6.95
N PHE A 64 12.37 -3.75 -7.77
CA PHE A 64 11.60 -4.95 -7.47
C PHE A 64 12.09 -5.65 -6.20
N PHE A 65 13.41 -5.76 -6.01
CA PHE A 65 13.98 -6.32 -4.78
C PHE A 65 13.60 -5.49 -3.54
N GLN A 66 13.50 -4.16 -3.65
CA GLN A 66 13.00 -3.34 -2.56
C GLN A 66 11.50 -3.55 -2.31
N LYS A 67 10.68 -3.78 -3.34
CA LYS A 67 9.28 -4.20 -3.15
C LYS A 67 9.18 -5.50 -2.37
N THR A 68 10.07 -6.48 -2.61
CA THR A 68 10.07 -7.72 -1.81
C THR A 68 10.51 -7.46 -0.36
N GLN A 69 11.45 -6.54 -0.11
CA GLN A 69 11.79 -6.15 1.27
C GLN A 69 10.60 -5.52 2.00
N VAL A 70 9.80 -4.67 1.32
CA VAL A 70 8.57 -4.11 1.89
C VAL A 70 7.58 -5.21 2.26
N LEU A 71 7.37 -6.20 1.39
CA LEU A 71 6.50 -7.34 1.70
C LEU A 71 7.04 -8.20 2.86
N LYS A 72 8.35 -8.40 2.97
CA LYS A 72 8.96 -9.12 4.10
C LYS A 72 8.78 -8.37 5.41
N LEU A 73 8.90 -7.04 5.41
CA LEU A 73 8.58 -6.22 6.58
C LEU A 73 7.11 -6.36 6.97
N TRP A 74 6.22 -6.32 5.98
CA TRP A 74 4.79 -6.49 6.21
C TRP A 74 4.46 -7.86 6.79
N GLY A 75 4.98 -8.95 6.22
CA GLY A 75 4.81 -10.30 6.75
C GLY A 75 5.41 -10.46 8.14
N ALA A 76 6.62 -9.92 8.38
CA ALA A 76 7.24 -9.96 9.70
C ALA A 76 6.40 -9.21 10.75
N ALA A 77 5.83 -8.06 10.41
CA ALA A 77 4.89 -7.35 11.29
C ALA A 77 3.61 -8.16 11.51
N ASN A 78 3.00 -8.69 10.45
CA ASN A 78 1.76 -9.48 10.52
C ASN A 78 1.88 -10.71 11.44
N HIS A 79 3.05 -11.36 11.45
CA HIS A 79 3.33 -12.54 12.28
C HIS A 79 4.08 -12.23 13.59
N GLY A 80 4.27 -10.95 13.94
CA GLY A 80 4.93 -10.56 15.20
C GLY A 80 6.42 -10.96 15.29
N ARG A 81 7.12 -11.07 14.15
CA ARG A 81 8.53 -11.49 14.06
C ARG A 81 9.48 -10.30 14.17
N THR A 82 9.60 -9.73 15.36
CA THR A 82 10.40 -8.51 15.63
C THR A 82 11.87 -8.59 15.17
N THR A 83 12.57 -9.71 15.42
CA THR A 83 13.96 -9.87 14.97
C THR A 83 14.09 -9.90 13.45
N SER A 84 13.16 -10.57 12.76
CA SER A 84 13.12 -10.57 11.29
C SER A 84 12.82 -9.17 10.77
N PHE A 85 11.87 -8.47 11.40
CA PHE A 85 11.50 -7.11 11.07
C PHE A 85 12.70 -6.17 11.07
N SER A 86 13.46 -6.09 12.18
CA SER A 86 14.63 -5.22 12.29
C SER A 86 15.70 -5.57 11.24
N SER A 87 15.95 -6.86 10.99
CA SER A 87 16.93 -7.28 9.95
C SER A 87 16.52 -6.88 8.53
N VAL A 88 15.22 -6.92 8.23
CA VAL A 88 14.73 -6.48 6.92
C VAL A 88 14.71 -4.95 6.84
N LEU A 89 14.38 -4.24 7.91
CA LEU A 89 14.36 -2.78 7.97
C LEU A 89 15.75 -2.18 7.72
N GLU A 90 16.80 -2.82 8.25
CA GLU A 90 18.18 -2.45 8.01
C GLU A 90 18.51 -2.49 6.50
N LYS A 91 18.08 -3.55 5.81
CA LYS A 91 18.33 -3.82 4.38
C LYS A 91 17.46 -2.99 3.44
N LEU A 92 16.30 -2.53 3.90
CA LEU A 92 15.40 -1.71 3.10
C LEU A 92 16.10 -0.40 2.69
N GLN A 93 15.96 -0.05 1.42
CA GLN A 93 16.43 1.20 0.81
C GLN A 93 15.24 1.89 0.12
N PRO A 94 14.38 2.59 0.89
CA PRO A 94 13.14 3.20 0.37
C PRO A 94 13.38 4.17 -0.79
N GLU A 95 14.54 4.83 -0.81
CA GLU A 95 14.94 5.77 -1.86
C GLU A 95 15.02 5.12 -3.25
N LYS A 96 15.23 3.79 -3.33
CA LYS A 96 15.25 3.06 -4.62
C LYS A 96 13.85 2.79 -5.18
N LEU A 97 12.80 3.06 -4.40
CA LEU A 97 11.40 3.00 -4.84
C LEU A 97 10.89 4.35 -5.36
N ILE A 98 11.71 5.41 -5.29
CA ILE A 98 11.36 6.75 -5.74
C ILE A 98 11.80 6.93 -7.20
N GLN A 99 10.91 7.50 -8.02
CA GLN A 99 11.19 7.85 -9.40
C GLN A 99 11.65 9.32 -9.48
N HIS A 100 12.71 9.57 -10.27
CA HIS A 100 13.28 10.92 -10.46
C HIS A 100 13.10 11.46 -11.88
N ASN A 101 12.25 10.82 -12.70
CA ASN A 101 12.24 11.02 -14.16
C ASN A 101 11.55 12.33 -14.58
N LYS A 102 10.61 12.85 -13.77
CA LYS A 102 9.84 14.08 -14.03
C LYS A 102 9.52 14.82 -12.71
N GLY A 103 10.53 14.95 -11.85
CA GLY A 103 10.36 15.33 -10.44
C GLY A 103 10.46 14.11 -9.52
N THR A 104 10.43 14.34 -8.21
CA THR A 104 10.45 13.29 -7.20
C THR A 104 9.01 12.82 -6.96
N SER A 105 8.72 11.56 -7.27
CA SER A 105 7.41 10.94 -7.00
C SER A 105 7.55 9.43 -6.79
N ILE A 106 6.58 8.84 -6.11
CA ILE A 106 6.50 7.40 -5.90
C ILE A 106 5.89 6.65 -7.10
N GLY A 107 5.14 7.31 -7.98
CA GLY A 107 4.64 6.74 -9.24
C GLY A 107 3.97 5.36 -9.08
N GLU A 108 4.45 4.36 -9.84
CA GLU A 108 3.94 2.96 -9.80
C GLU A 108 4.26 2.22 -8.47
N ASN A 109 4.92 2.87 -7.51
CA ASN A 109 5.33 2.28 -6.23
C ASN A 109 4.47 2.74 -5.05
N GLU A 110 3.40 3.49 -5.29
CA GLU A 110 2.46 3.92 -4.25
C GLU A 110 1.95 2.77 -3.38
N ASP A 111 1.82 1.56 -3.94
CA ASP A 111 1.50 0.32 -3.21
C ASP A 111 2.50 0.02 -2.08
N SER A 112 3.79 0.15 -2.37
CA SER A 112 4.88 -0.10 -1.44
C SER A 112 4.91 0.94 -0.32
N PHE A 113 4.63 2.20 -0.67
CA PHE A 113 4.52 3.29 0.30
C PHE A 113 3.26 3.19 1.16
N PHE A 114 2.15 2.64 0.64
CA PHE A 114 0.98 2.31 1.45
C PHE A 114 1.32 1.33 2.57
N TYR A 115 2.08 0.27 2.27
CA TYR A 115 2.54 -0.65 3.31
C TYR A 115 3.45 0.05 4.33
N LEU A 116 4.42 0.84 3.87
CA LEU A 116 5.41 1.49 4.74
C LEU A 116 4.81 2.57 5.66
N TYR A 117 3.85 3.36 5.18
CA TYR A 117 3.30 4.50 5.91
C TYR A 117 1.96 4.24 6.61
N ILE A 118 1.19 3.25 6.14
CA ILE A 118 -0.18 3.00 6.64
C ILE A 118 -0.30 1.60 7.23
N SER A 119 -0.07 0.55 6.43
CA SER A 119 -0.37 -0.82 6.88
C SER A 119 0.56 -1.30 7.98
N ILE A 120 1.88 -1.21 7.80
CA ILE A 120 2.86 -1.71 8.76
C ILE A 120 2.77 -0.93 10.09
N PRO A 121 2.75 0.42 10.10
CA PRO A 121 2.57 1.18 11.34
C PRO A 121 1.30 0.80 12.10
N ASN A 122 0.16 0.62 11.41
CA ASN A 122 -1.09 0.20 12.05
C ASN A 122 -0.98 -1.18 12.71
N ILE A 123 -0.31 -2.14 12.05
CA ILE A 123 -0.04 -3.47 12.63
C ILE A 123 0.81 -3.34 13.89
N LEU A 124 1.91 -2.58 13.81
CA LEU A 124 2.82 -2.39 14.94
C LEU A 124 2.14 -1.69 16.10
N TYR A 125 1.30 -0.68 15.83
CA TYR A 125 0.48 -0.02 16.83
C TYR A 125 -0.48 -1.01 17.51
N GLY A 126 -1.26 -1.78 16.73
CA GLY A 126 -2.19 -2.78 17.25
C GLY A 126 -1.53 -3.89 18.07
N GLN A 127 -0.26 -4.19 17.79
CA GLN A 127 0.55 -5.16 18.53
C GLN A 127 1.37 -4.53 19.68
N ASN A 128 1.17 -3.24 19.96
CA ASN A 128 1.90 -2.47 20.97
C ASN A 128 3.44 -2.49 20.76
N GLN A 129 3.89 -2.51 19.51
CA GLN A 129 5.30 -2.47 19.08
C GLN A 129 5.71 -1.05 18.67
N LEU A 130 5.49 -0.07 19.56
CA LEU A 130 5.69 1.35 19.25
C LEU A 130 7.16 1.71 18.96
N GLU A 131 8.11 0.99 19.57
CA GLU A 131 9.54 1.18 19.32
C GLU A 131 9.90 0.84 17.87
N LEU A 132 9.45 -0.31 17.36
CA LEU A 132 9.67 -0.71 15.96
C LEU A 132 8.97 0.22 14.97
N MET A 133 7.80 0.75 15.35
CA MET A 133 7.10 1.75 14.54
C MET A 133 7.93 3.04 14.45
N GLU A 134 8.55 3.49 15.55
CA GLU A 134 9.42 4.67 15.53
C GLU A 134 10.69 4.43 14.71
N GLU A 135 11.33 3.26 14.82
CA GLU A 135 12.47 2.88 13.98
C GLU A 135 12.12 2.92 12.48
N LEU A 136 10.92 2.43 12.12
CA LEU A 136 10.42 2.50 10.75
C LEU A 136 10.26 3.96 10.29
N PHE A 137 9.59 4.81 11.07
CA PHE A 137 9.45 6.22 10.71
C PHE A 137 10.79 6.97 10.66
N GLN A 138 11.75 6.62 11.52
CA GLN A 138 13.10 7.15 11.47
C GLN A 138 13.82 6.72 10.18
N LYS A 139 13.65 5.48 9.73
CA LYS A 139 14.19 5.00 8.44
C LYS A 139 13.59 5.79 7.26
N LEU A 140 12.31 6.15 7.37
CA LEU A 140 11.58 6.86 6.31
C LEU A 140 11.78 8.39 6.35
N SER A 141 12.27 8.97 7.44
CA SER A 141 12.30 10.43 7.62
C SER A 141 13.11 11.17 6.53
N SER A 142 14.17 10.53 6.01
CA SER A 142 15.04 11.10 4.97
C SER A 142 14.35 11.29 3.62
N ILE A 143 13.29 10.51 3.36
CA ILE A 143 12.50 10.58 2.13
C ILE A 143 11.16 11.27 2.35
N SER A 144 10.64 11.36 3.58
CA SER A 144 9.36 12.02 3.88
C SER A 144 9.31 13.47 3.41
N GLU A 145 10.40 14.23 3.59
CA GLU A 145 10.47 15.63 3.15
C GLU A 145 10.39 15.76 1.62
N GLN A 146 11.11 14.88 0.91
CA GLN A 146 11.15 14.85 -0.55
C GLN A 146 9.80 14.43 -1.16
N LEU A 147 9.02 13.66 -0.41
CA LEU A 147 7.71 13.14 -0.79
C LEU A 147 6.57 13.87 -0.05
N SER A 148 6.80 15.10 0.40
CA SER A 148 5.83 15.86 1.20
C SER A 148 4.53 16.17 0.45
N SER A 149 4.55 16.17 -0.88
CA SER A 149 3.35 16.31 -1.71
C SER A 149 2.58 15.00 -1.93
N GLU A 150 3.10 13.84 -1.52
CA GLU A 150 2.45 12.54 -1.72
C GLU A 150 1.40 12.29 -0.62
N MET A 151 0.16 11.98 -1.00
CA MET A 151 -0.96 11.80 -0.07
C MET A 151 -0.69 10.68 0.94
N VAL A 152 -0.13 9.56 0.49
CA VAL A 152 0.18 8.40 1.35
C VAL A 152 1.16 8.76 2.47
N VAL A 153 2.13 9.63 2.18
CA VAL A 153 3.13 10.08 3.15
C VAL A 153 2.46 10.98 4.18
N GLN A 154 1.70 11.99 3.73
CA GLN A 154 0.97 12.88 4.64
C GLN A 154 0.00 12.11 5.52
N LEU A 155 -0.81 11.21 4.94
CA LEU A 155 -1.75 10.38 5.69
C LEU A 155 -1.04 9.51 6.74
N GLY A 156 0.08 8.88 6.40
CA GLY A 156 0.87 8.10 7.35
C GLY A 156 1.47 8.94 8.49
N LEU A 157 1.93 10.16 8.19
CA LEU A 157 2.44 11.08 9.22
C LEU A 157 1.33 11.57 10.15
N GLN A 158 0.11 11.79 9.66
CA GLN A 158 -1.03 12.14 10.51
C GLN A 158 -1.49 10.92 11.33
N ALA A 159 -1.49 9.72 10.75
CA ALA A 159 -1.76 8.48 11.48
C ALA A 159 -0.75 8.25 12.61
N LYS A 160 0.54 8.57 12.39
CA LYS A 160 1.57 8.55 13.43
C LYS A 160 1.17 9.43 14.63
N LYS A 161 0.60 10.61 14.40
CA LYS A 161 0.13 11.49 15.49
C LYS A 161 -0.98 10.84 16.29
N TYR A 162 -1.92 10.15 15.63
CA TYR A 162 -2.93 9.35 16.31
C TYR A 162 -2.27 8.27 17.20
N TYR A 163 -1.38 7.46 16.63
CA TYR A 163 -0.71 6.37 17.35
C TYR A 163 0.12 6.84 18.55
N GLN A 164 0.63 8.07 18.51
CA GLN A 164 1.46 8.65 19.56
C GLN A 164 0.69 9.59 20.51
N GLY A 165 -0.62 9.78 20.30
CA GLY A 165 -1.44 10.70 21.09
C GLY A 165 -1.00 12.16 21.02
N GLN A 166 -0.60 12.62 19.82
CA GLN A 166 -0.06 13.95 19.57
C GLN A 166 -1.04 14.85 18.82
N GLU A 167 -0.90 16.16 19.02
CA GLU A 167 -1.67 17.22 18.34
C GLU A 167 -3.20 16.97 18.41
N ASP A 168 -3.90 17.04 17.28
CA ASP A 168 -5.33 16.75 17.15
C ASP A 168 -5.60 15.31 16.68
N PHE A 169 -4.63 14.40 16.86
CA PHE A 169 -4.65 13.03 16.33
C PHE A 169 -4.75 12.96 14.78
N GLY A 170 -4.49 14.05 14.08
CA GLY A 170 -4.63 14.15 12.62
C GLY A 170 -6.07 14.40 12.14
N LYS A 171 -7.02 14.67 13.04
CA LYS A 171 -8.45 14.84 12.71
C LYS A 171 -8.69 15.86 11.60
N SER A 172 -8.08 17.04 11.71
CA SER A 172 -8.29 18.13 10.76
C SER A 172 -7.87 17.72 9.34
N PHE A 173 -6.78 16.95 9.23
CA PHE A 173 -6.35 16.41 7.94
C PHE A 173 -7.32 15.36 7.41
N TYR A 174 -7.78 14.41 8.24
CA TYR A 174 -8.73 13.40 7.78
C TYR A 174 -10.03 14.03 7.28
N GLN A 175 -10.53 15.06 7.98
CA GLN A 175 -11.72 15.82 7.57
C GLN A 175 -11.50 16.51 6.22
N SER A 176 -10.37 17.19 6.03
CA SER A 176 -10.06 17.85 4.75
C SER A 176 -10.00 16.85 3.59
N ILE A 177 -9.44 15.65 3.81
CA ILE A 177 -9.46 14.58 2.80
C ILE A 177 -10.88 14.12 2.47
N LEU A 178 -11.78 14.00 3.45
CA LEU A 178 -13.15 13.58 3.21
C LEU A 178 -13.96 14.66 2.45
N GLU A 179 -13.72 15.94 2.77
CA GLU A 179 -14.40 17.11 2.19
C GLU A 179 -13.97 17.42 0.75
N GLY A 180 -12.81 16.91 0.30
CA GLY A 180 -12.30 17.18 -1.05
C GLY A 180 -11.06 18.07 -1.10
N ASP A 181 -10.60 18.57 0.05
CA ASP A 181 -9.57 19.58 0.18
C ASP A 181 -8.16 18.97 0.15
N TYR A 182 -7.82 18.36 -0.99
CA TYR A 182 -6.55 17.68 -1.22
C TYR A 182 -5.99 17.88 -2.63
N GLU A 183 -6.39 18.96 -3.31
CA GLU A 183 -5.93 19.27 -4.67
C GLU A 183 -4.41 19.47 -4.79
N THR A 184 -3.76 19.81 -3.68
CA THR A 184 -2.31 20.01 -3.61
C THR A 184 -1.52 18.71 -3.44
N LEU A 185 -2.19 17.59 -3.18
CA LEU A 185 -1.57 16.28 -2.94
C LEU A 185 -1.56 15.43 -4.22
N THR A 186 -0.47 14.70 -4.41
CA THR A 186 -0.29 13.70 -5.47
C THR A 186 -0.75 12.34 -4.95
N TYR A 187 -1.48 11.61 -5.78
CA TYR A 187 -2.00 10.26 -5.51
C TYR A 187 -2.46 9.58 -6.79
N SER A 188 -2.49 8.24 -6.82
CA SER A 188 -3.22 7.52 -7.87
C SER A 188 -4.72 7.62 -7.65
N LYS A 189 -5.45 7.93 -8.73
CA LYS A 189 -6.93 7.93 -8.72
C LYS A 189 -7.53 6.60 -8.25
N ASN A 190 -6.80 5.49 -8.36
CA ASN A 190 -7.27 4.19 -7.90
C ASN A 190 -7.14 4.02 -6.36
N MET A 191 -6.35 4.87 -5.69
CA MET A 191 -6.10 4.81 -4.25
C MET A 191 -6.96 5.75 -3.42
N ILE A 192 -7.57 6.78 -4.03
CA ILE A 192 -8.30 7.82 -3.28
C ILE A 192 -9.43 7.26 -2.42
N SER A 193 -10.18 6.27 -2.91
CA SER A 193 -11.25 5.62 -2.15
C SER A 193 -10.70 4.87 -0.94
N VAL A 194 -9.53 4.24 -1.08
CA VAL A 194 -8.84 3.56 0.02
C VAL A 194 -8.36 4.58 1.04
N TYR A 195 -7.75 5.69 0.62
CA TYR A 195 -7.32 6.75 1.55
C TYR A 195 -8.48 7.37 2.31
N LYS A 196 -9.60 7.67 1.64
CA LYS A 196 -10.82 8.13 2.32
C LYS A 196 -11.34 7.12 3.32
N SER A 197 -11.29 5.82 2.98
CA SER A 197 -11.70 4.75 3.90
C SER A 197 -10.79 4.66 5.15
N VAL A 198 -9.48 4.85 4.97
CA VAL A 198 -8.51 4.94 6.08
C VAL A 198 -8.80 6.16 6.95
N CYS A 199 -9.02 7.34 6.36
CA CYS A 199 -9.41 8.56 7.08
C CYS A 199 -10.69 8.36 7.90
N SER A 200 -11.76 7.83 7.30
CA SER A 200 -13.02 7.53 8.00
C SER A 200 -12.82 6.52 9.12
N SER A 201 -11.97 5.50 8.94
CA SER A 201 -11.68 4.50 9.97
C SER A 201 -10.95 5.09 11.16
N LEU A 202 -9.96 5.97 10.92
CA LEU A 202 -9.24 6.68 11.98
C LEU A 202 -10.16 7.67 12.72
N LEU A 203 -10.99 8.43 11.99
CA LEU A 203 -12.00 9.30 12.60
C LEU A 203 -13.02 8.52 13.45
N ALA A 204 -13.51 7.38 12.94
CA ALA A 204 -14.42 6.51 13.67
C ALA A 204 -13.79 5.97 14.96
N LYS A 205 -12.52 5.56 14.89
CA LYS A 205 -11.77 5.09 16.04
C LYS A 205 -11.60 6.18 17.09
N ILE A 206 -11.24 7.40 16.68
CA ILE A 206 -11.11 8.52 17.61
C ILE A 206 -12.47 8.87 18.23
N ALA A 207 -13.54 8.93 17.44
CA ALA A 207 -14.89 9.17 17.94
C ALA A 207 -15.33 8.09 18.96
N GLN A 208 -14.98 6.82 18.70
CA GLN A 208 -15.21 5.71 19.64
C GLN A 208 -14.46 5.92 20.96
N GLU A 209 -13.20 6.36 20.93
CA GLU A 209 -12.40 6.62 22.14
C GLU A 209 -12.91 7.85 22.92
N GLU A 210 -13.46 8.84 22.23
CA GLU A 210 -14.02 10.06 22.81
C GLU A 210 -15.49 9.92 23.25
N ASN A 211 -16.13 8.78 22.97
CA ASN A 211 -17.57 8.58 23.14
C ASN A 211 -18.44 9.56 22.33
N ASP A 212 -17.96 10.02 21.18
CA ASP A 212 -18.71 10.84 20.22
C ASP A 212 -19.57 9.97 19.30
N ILE A 213 -20.83 9.79 19.69
CA ILE A 213 -21.80 8.93 18.99
C ILE A 213 -22.12 9.47 17.58
N GLU A 214 -22.28 10.78 17.44
CA GLU A 214 -22.65 11.39 16.16
C GLU A 214 -21.47 11.38 15.19
N GLY A 215 -20.27 11.69 15.67
CA GLY A 215 -19.04 11.57 14.90
C GLY A 215 -18.78 10.14 14.44
N LEU A 216 -19.01 9.14 15.31
CA LEU A 216 -18.91 7.74 14.96
C LEU A 216 -19.91 7.35 13.87
N LYS A 217 -21.19 7.70 14.06
CA LYS A 217 -22.28 7.41 13.12
C LYS A 217 -22.01 7.99 11.73
N ALA A 218 -21.45 9.19 11.65
CA ALA A 218 -21.10 9.84 10.39
C ALA A 218 -20.10 9.06 9.54
N GLN A 219 -19.25 8.22 10.16
CA GLN A 219 -18.22 7.44 9.45
C GLN A 219 -18.67 6.00 9.11
N MET A 220 -19.76 5.51 9.71
CA MET A 220 -20.10 4.09 9.69
C MET A 220 -20.41 3.53 8.32
N GLU A 221 -21.02 4.31 7.41
CA GLU A 221 -21.28 3.83 6.03
C GLU A 221 -19.97 3.45 5.33
N THR A 222 -18.98 4.34 5.35
CA THR A 222 -17.66 4.11 4.76
C THR A 222 -16.92 2.98 5.49
N VAL A 223 -16.96 2.95 6.82
CA VAL A 223 -16.28 1.91 7.62
C VAL A 223 -16.88 0.53 7.37
N ASN A 224 -18.22 0.42 7.31
CA ASN A 224 -18.91 -0.83 7.00
C ASN A 224 -18.52 -1.33 5.60
N HIS A 225 -18.53 -0.44 4.60
CA HIS A 225 -18.09 -0.81 3.25
C HIS A 225 -16.62 -1.25 3.24
N PHE A 226 -15.74 -0.51 3.91
CA PHE A 226 -14.32 -0.86 3.98
C PHE A 226 -14.07 -2.21 4.65
N ASN A 227 -14.84 -2.53 5.69
CA ASN A 227 -14.77 -3.82 6.39
C ASN A 227 -15.15 -5.03 5.49
N THR A 228 -15.89 -4.81 4.39
CA THR A 228 -16.16 -5.87 3.40
C THR A 228 -14.94 -6.23 2.55
N LEU A 229 -13.91 -5.36 2.52
CA LEU A 229 -12.68 -5.57 1.79
C LEU A 229 -11.62 -6.22 2.69
N GLY A 230 -10.86 -7.19 2.19
CA GLY A 230 -9.82 -7.88 2.98
C GLY A 230 -8.77 -6.92 3.57
N VAL A 231 -8.36 -5.90 2.82
CA VAL A 231 -7.45 -4.85 3.33
C VAL A 231 -8.08 -4.02 4.43
N GLY A 232 -9.38 -3.71 4.33
CA GLY A 232 -10.07 -2.89 5.32
C GLY A 232 -10.38 -3.66 6.59
N GLN A 233 -10.79 -4.92 6.48
CA GLN A 233 -10.95 -5.82 7.62
C GLN A 233 -9.63 -5.95 8.41
N ARG A 234 -8.50 -6.21 7.72
CA ARG A 234 -7.18 -6.24 8.37
C ARG A 234 -6.84 -4.91 9.03
N PHE A 235 -7.10 -3.79 8.35
CA PHE A 235 -6.82 -2.47 8.90
C PHE A 235 -7.61 -2.19 10.19
N LEU A 236 -8.93 -2.42 10.18
CA LEU A 236 -9.81 -2.22 11.33
C LEU A 236 -9.48 -3.13 12.51
N ASN A 237 -9.13 -4.39 12.23
CA ASN A 237 -8.70 -5.35 13.26
C ASN A 237 -7.43 -4.87 13.97
N HIS A 238 -6.40 -4.44 13.23
CA HIS A 238 -5.17 -3.92 13.83
C HIS A 238 -5.39 -2.59 14.57
N LEU A 239 -6.30 -1.75 14.06
CA LEU A 239 -6.71 -0.52 14.76
C LEU A 239 -7.48 -0.81 16.05
N SER A 240 -7.84 -2.07 16.32
CA SER A 240 -8.70 -2.46 17.44
C SER A 240 -10.00 -1.66 17.46
N PHE A 241 -10.57 -1.43 16.28
CA PHE A 241 -11.86 -0.77 16.11
C PHE A 241 -12.98 -1.77 16.45
N GLN A 242 -13.87 -1.41 17.37
CA GLN A 242 -14.99 -2.28 17.71
C GLN A 242 -16.20 -1.85 16.89
N MET A 243 -16.61 -2.69 15.95
CA MET A 243 -17.84 -2.47 15.18
C MET A 243 -19.02 -2.36 16.16
N PRO A 244 -19.83 -1.29 16.10
CA PRO A 244 -21.10 -1.24 16.83
C PRO A 244 -21.95 -2.44 16.46
N LYS A 245 -22.62 -3.06 17.44
CA LYS A 245 -23.55 -4.15 17.15
C LYS A 245 -24.73 -3.60 16.35
N GLU A 246 -24.83 -3.96 15.07
CA GLU A 246 -26.00 -3.65 14.27
C GLU A 246 -27.22 -4.41 14.82
N GLU A 247 -28.33 -3.70 15.05
CA GLU A 247 -29.65 -4.34 15.02
C GLU A 247 -29.91 -4.76 13.58
N VAL A 248 -29.67 -6.04 13.30
CA VAL A 248 -29.75 -6.65 11.97
C VAL A 248 -31.11 -6.36 11.32
N LYS A 249 -31.12 -5.60 10.22
CA LYS A 249 -32.11 -5.77 9.16
C LYS A 249 -31.43 -6.54 8.04
N GLU A 250 -31.78 -7.82 7.93
CA GLU A 250 -31.39 -8.69 6.83
C GLU A 250 -31.90 -8.11 5.51
N GLU A 251 -31.00 -7.68 4.63
CA GLU A 251 -31.18 -7.90 3.20
C GLU A 251 -29.86 -8.43 2.64
N SER A 252 -29.92 -9.70 2.22
CA SER A 252 -28.84 -10.46 1.62
C SER A 252 -28.64 -10.07 0.16
N SER A 253 -27.42 -9.71 -0.21
CA SER A 253 -26.90 -10.00 -1.54
C SER A 253 -25.41 -10.31 -1.45
N GLU A 254 -25.11 -11.61 -1.51
CA GLU A 254 -23.76 -12.13 -1.70
C GLU A 254 -23.29 -11.79 -3.13
N GLU A 255 -22.45 -10.77 -3.26
CA GLU A 255 -21.45 -10.70 -4.32
C GLU A 255 -20.09 -10.43 -3.67
N THR A 256 -19.36 -11.51 -3.39
CA THR A 256 -18.00 -11.46 -2.85
C THR A 256 -17.05 -10.94 -3.93
N MET A 257 -16.83 -9.63 -3.98
CA MET A 257 -15.78 -9.03 -4.82
C MET A 257 -14.40 -9.37 -4.23
N ASN A 258 -13.67 -10.23 -4.95
CA ASN A 258 -12.43 -10.86 -4.50
C ASN A 258 -11.23 -9.89 -4.56
N GLU A 259 -10.31 -9.95 -3.58
CA GLU A 259 -9.11 -9.08 -3.41
C GLU A 259 -8.26 -8.87 -4.68
N THR A 260 -8.38 -9.81 -5.60
CA THR A 260 -7.76 -9.79 -6.91
C THR A 260 -8.17 -8.55 -7.72
N MET A 261 -9.40 -8.04 -7.58
CA MET A 261 -9.88 -6.86 -8.32
C MET A 261 -9.24 -5.53 -7.88
N VAL A 262 -8.84 -5.39 -6.61
CA VAL A 262 -8.18 -4.15 -6.13
C VAL A 262 -6.75 -4.12 -6.65
N MET A 263 -6.01 -5.23 -6.55
CA MET A 263 -4.66 -5.31 -7.08
C MET A 263 -4.60 -5.41 -8.62
N GLU A 264 -5.58 -6.03 -9.28
CA GLU A 264 -5.70 -5.98 -10.76
C GLU A 264 -5.95 -4.56 -11.25
N LYS A 265 -6.84 -3.79 -10.61
CA LYS A 265 -7.01 -2.35 -10.92
C LYS A 265 -5.76 -1.51 -10.64
N LEU A 266 -4.89 -1.94 -9.73
CA LEU A 266 -3.62 -1.28 -9.42
C LEU A 266 -2.50 -1.65 -10.42
N THR A 267 -2.69 -2.69 -11.23
CA THR A 267 -1.62 -3.27 -12.04
C THR A 267 -1.93 -3.38 -13.52
N ASP A 268 -3.18 -3.15 -13.90
CA ASP A 268 -3.59 -3.01 -15.29
C ASP A 268 -3.15 -1.62 -15.79
N PRO A 269 -2.18 -1.54 -16.73
CA PRO A 269 -1.93 -0.29 -17.42
C PRO A 269 -3.17 -0.06 -18.28
N GLN A 270 -4.04 0.89 -17.88
CA GLN A 270 -4.98 1.41 -18.86
C GLN A 270 -4.14 1.96 -20.01
N ASP A 271 -4.30 1.31 -21.17
CA ASP A 271 -3.84 1.78 -22.46
C ASP A 271 -4.40 3.20 -22.63
N GLU A 272 -3.57 4.21 -22.33
CA GLU A 272 -3.73 5.56 -22.87
C GLU A 272 -3.53 5.46 -24.39
N ASN A 273 -4.55 5.00 -25.08
CA ASN A 273 -4.73 5.17 -26.52
C ASN A 273 -6.21 5.08 -26.88
N LYS A 274 -7.00 6.01 -26.34
CA LYS A 274 -8.16 6.57 -27.04
C LYS A 274 -8.34 8.05 -26.70
N LYS A 275 -7.57 8.88 -27.41
CA LYS A 275 -8.09 10.05 -28.12
C LYS A 275 -7.17 10.38 -29.29
#